data_AF-A0A9D6X2T0-F1
#
_entry.id   AF-A0A9D6X2T0-F1
#
_cell.length_a   1.000
_cell.length_b   1.000
_cell.length_c   1.000
_cell.angle_alpha   90.00
_cell.angle_beta   90.00
_cell.angle_gamma   90.00
#
_symmetry.space_group_name_H-M   'P 1'
#
loop_
_entity.id
_entity.type
_entity.pdbx_description
1 polymer ?
#
loop_
_entity_poly.entity_id
_entity_poly.type
_entity_poly.pdbx_seq_one_letter_code
_entity_poly.pdbx_strand_id
1 'polypeptide(L)'
;MSIAARFFRWHRWLAWLVALQVLAWVAGGLVFTWLPFKPWVKAEDSVSRPVQPLPAGWAEAVARHLAAQAAPEAVLAVASVATATGPALRLRHARGESWIAAGGGAHAPPDEAAVARFARGLYKGTGALAEVRLLDEVPARALIVREAGMRRNVWRASFADGLGTRLYIDGKSGELVAVRNDAWVLYDFFWRLHLMDYAEGEDFSHPLVKAASLAGFALVLTGAVLAVLALRRTWRHARRRPPAAAPPARDA
;
A
#
# COMPACT_ATOMS: atom_id res chain seq x y z
N MET A 1 -42.39 22.90 -1.40
CA MET A 1 -41.93 21.61 -1.99
C MET A 1 -42.48 20.45 -1.18
N SER A 2 -43.06 19.43 -1.82
CA SER A 2 -43.52 18.21 -1.12
C SER A 2 -42.34 17.45 -0.48
N ILE A 3 -42.62 16.67 0.57
CA ILE A 3 -41.63 15.81 1.24
C ILE A 3 -40.97 14.86 0.23
N ALA A 4 -41.76 14.31 -0.70
CA ALA A 4 -41.26 13.48 -1.80
C ALA A 4 -40.27 14.22 -2.70
N ALA A 5 -40.57 15.46 -3.12
CA ALA A 5 -39.68 16.25 -3.98
C ALA A 5 -38.34 16.59 -3.30
N ARG A 6 -38.33 16.79 -1.97
CA ARG A 6 -37.10 16.97 -1.19
C ARG A 6 -36.29 15.68 -1.13
N PHE A 7 -36.95 14.55 -0.88
CA PHE A 7 -36.31 13.23 -0.81
C PHE A 7 -35.61 12.85 -2.13
N PHE A 8 -36.27 13.01 -3.28
CA PHE A 8 -35.66 12.75 -4.60
C PHE A 8 -34.44 13.63 -4.89
N ARG A 9 -34.47 14.90 -4.46
CA ARG A 9 -33.34 15.83 -4.64
C ARG A 9 -32.12 15.40 -3.82
N TRP A 10 -32.33 15.08 -2.54
CA TRP A 10 -31.26 14.63 -1.65
C TRP A 10 -30.66 13.29 -2.11
N HIS A 11 -31.50 12.31 -2.45
CA HIS A 11 -31.05 11.03 -3.00
C HIS A 11 -30.20 11.22 -4.25
N ARG A 12 -30.60 12.10 -5.18
CA ARG A 12 -29.85 12.34 -6.42
C ARG A 12 -28.45 12.92 -6.17
N TRP A 13 -28.32 13.89 -5.26
CA TRP A 13 -27.01 14.47 -4.95
C TRP A 13 -26.11 13.50 -4.17
N LEU A 14 -26.69 12.77 -3.22
CA LEU A 14 -25.98 11.68 -2.52
C LEU A 14 -25.52 10.60 -3.51
N ALA A 15 -26.37 10.25 -4.49
CA ALA A 15 -26.06 9.27 -5.52
C ALA A 15 -24.84 9.68 -6.35
N TRP A 16 -24.73 10.95 -6.76
CA TRP A 16 -23.57 11.42 -7.52
C TRP A 16 -22.27 11.37 -6.72
N LEU A 17 -22.32 11.78 -5.46
CA LEU A 17 -21.16 11.72 -4.57
C LEU A 17 -20.67 10.28 -4.39
N VAL A 18 -21.59 9.35 -4.06
CA VAL A 18 -21.27 7.94 -3.88
C VAL A 18 -20.85 7.30 -5.20
N ALA A 19 -21.50 7.63 -6.32
CA ALA A 19 -21.17 7.06 -7.63
C ALA A 19 -19.74 7.40 -8.05
N LEU A 20 -19.26 8.61 -7.78
CA LEU A 20 -17.86 8.98 -8.05
C LEU A 20 -16.90 8.10 -7.24
N GLN A 21 -17.16 7.91 -5.95
CA GLN A 21 -16.33 7.06 -5.09
C GLN A 21 -16.37 5.59 -5.52
N VAL A 22 -17.55 5.06 -5.86
CA VAL A 22 -17.72 3.70 -6.37
C VAL A 22 -16.99 3.53 -7.70
N LEU A 23 -17.05 4.51 -8.60
CA LEU A 23 -16.30 4.47 -9.86
C LEU A 23 -14.79 4.37 -9.62
N ALA A 24 -14.26 5.15 -8.66
CA ALA A 24 -12.87 5.05 -8.24
C ALA A 24 -12.53 3.66 -7.69
N TRP A 25 -13.41 3.05 -6.88
CA TRP A 25 -13.22 1.69 -6.37
C TRP A 25 -13.28 0.62 -7.45
N VAL A 26 -14.20 0.74 -8.41
CA VAL A 26 -14.30 -0.19 -9.56
C VAL A 26 -13.05 -0.08 -10.44
N ALA A 27 -12.57 1.13 -10.70
CA ALA A 27 -11.31 1.34 -11.41
C ALA A 27 -10.13 0.71 -10.68
N GLY A 28 -10.05 0.87 -9.35
CA GLY A 28 -9.04 0.20 -8.53
C GLY A 28 -9.14 -1.32 -8.59
N GLY A 29 -10.35 -1.88 -8.50
CA GLY A 29 -10.59 -3.32 -8.64
C GLY A 29 -10.14 -3.88 -9.99
N LEU A 30 -10.35 -3.13 -11.09
CA LEU A 30 -9.83 -3.49 -12.41
C LEU A 30 -8.30 -3.52 -12.42
N VAL A 31 -7.65 -2.52 -11.82
CA VAL A 31 -6.19 -2.49 -11.68
C VAL A 31 -5.69 -3.68 -10.87
N PHE A 32 -6.28 -3.97 -9.71
CA PHE A 32 -5.85 -5.08 -8.85
C PHE A 32 -5.99 -6.46 -9.51
N THR A 33 -6.98 -6.63 -10.38
CA THR A 33 -7.24 -7.91 -11.05
C THR A 33 -6.38 -8.12 -12.30
N TRP A 34 -5.96 -7.04 -12.96
CA TRP A 34 -5.19 -7.12 -14.21
C TRP A 34 -3.69 -6.86 -14.02
N LEU A 35 -3.29 -6.23 -12.92
CA LEU A 35 -1.88 -5.97 -12.61
C LEU A 35 -1.22 -7.22 -12.00
N PRO A 36 -0.15 -7.77 -12.59
CA PRO A 36 0.54 -8.95 -12.06
C PRO A 36 1.12 -8.71 -10.66
N PHE A 37 0.38 -9.13 -9.63
CA PHE A 37 0.70 -8.75 -8.25
C PHE A 37 2.03 -9.33 -7.74
N LYS A 38 2.27 -10.62 -7.92
CA LYS A 38 3.53 -11.24 -7.47
C LYS A 38 4.76 -10.76 -8.26
N PRO A 39 4.80 -10.91 -9.60
CA PRO A 39 6.02 -10.61 -10.33
C PRO A 39 6.30 -9.10 -10.41
N TRP A 40 5.28 -8.25 -10.54
CA TRP A 40 5.49 -6.80 -10.69
C TRP A 40 5.35 -6.07 -9.36
N VAL A 41 4.19 -6.13 -8.69
CA VAL A 41 3.94 -5.32 -7.48
C VAL A 41 4.84 -5.73 -6.31
N LYS A 42 5.01 -7.03 -6.07
CA LYS A 42 5.92 -7.54 -5.03
C LYS A 42 7.37 -7.63 -5.46
N ALA A 43 7.67 -7.43 -6.75
CA ALA A 43 9.00 -7.54 -7.32
C ALA A 43 9.71 -8.85 -6.93
N GLU A 44 8.96 -9.95 -6.76
CA GLU A 44 9.43 -11.22 -6.21
C GLU A 44 10.60 -11.80 -7.01
N ASP A 45 10.56 -11.63 -8.33
CA ASP A 45 11.60 -12.11 -9.25
C ASP A 45 12.73 -11.10 -9.46
N SER A 46 12.54 -9.84 -9.06
CA SER A 46 13.49 -8.75 -9.34
C SER A 46 14.50 -8.53 -8.22
N VAL A 47 14.21 -9.00 -7.00
CA VAL A 47 15.08 -8.78 -5.83
C VAL A 47 15.09 -10.01 -4.92
N SER A 48 16.28 -10.56 -4.64
CA SER A 48 16.44 -11.57 -3.58
C SER A 48 16.24 -11.00 -2.20
N ARG A 49 15.72 -11.83 -1.30
CA ARG A 49 15.80 -11.54 0.13
C ARG A 49 17.26 -11.46 0.56
N PRO A 50 17.64 -10.44 1.35
CA PRO A 50 19.00 -10.29 1.82
C PRO A 50 19.32 -11.42 2.80
N VAL A 51 20.25 -12.29 2.43
CA VAL A 51 20.75 -13.38 3.27
C VAL A 51 22.26 -13.22 3.39
N GLN A 52 22.73 -13.00 4.61
CA GLN A 52 24.15 -12.92 4.92
C GLN A 52 24.43 -13.87 6.10
N PRO A 53 25.29 -14.88 5.93
CA PRO A 53 25.61 -15.80 7.01
C PRO A 53 26.39 -15.06 8.11
N LEU A 54 26.12 -15.42 9.36
CA LEU A 54 26.93 -14.94 10.47
C LEU A 54 28.33 -15.56 10.39
N PRO A 55 29.40 -14.79 10.64
CA PRO A 55 30.76 -15.31 10.63
C PRO A 55 30.99 -16.32 11.76
N ALA A 56 31.97 -17.21 11.62
CA ALA A 56 32.36 -18.10 12.71
C ALA A 56 32.80 -17.29 13.94
N GLY A 57 32.40 -17.71 15.14
CA GLY A 57 32.73 -17.01 16.40
C GLY A 57 31.97 -15.70 16.62
N TRP A 58 30.88 -15.44 15.88
CA TRP A 58 30.07 -14.23 16.02
C TRP A 58 29.52 -14.06 17.45
N ALA A 59 29.14 -15.16 18.10
CA ALA A 59 28.50 -15.12 19.42
C ALA A 59 29.48 -14.60 20.47
N GLU A 60 30.70 -15.12 20.48
CA GLU A 60 31.77 -14.67 21.38
C GLU A 60 32.20 -13.24 21.07
N ALA A 61 32.26 -12.86 19.79
CA ALA A 61 32.62 -11.51 19.39
C ALA A 61 31.58 -10.47 19.85
N VAL A 62 30.30 -10.77 19.67
CA VAL A 62 29.19 -9.92 20.14
C VAL A 62 29.14 -9.90 21.68
N ALA A 63 29.28 -11.03 22.34
CA ALA A 63 29.28 -11.11 23.81
C ALA A 63 30.41 -10.27 24.41
N ARG A 64 31.63 -10.33 23.85
CA ARG A 64 32.75 -9.46 24.27
C ARG A 64 32.43 -7.98 24.08
N HIS A 65 31.85 -7.61 22.94
CA HIS A 65 31.47 -6.21 22.68
C HIS A 65 30.44 -5.70 23.68
N LEU A 66 29.42 -6.51 23.99
CA LEU A 66 28.39 -6.17 24.96
C LEU A 66 28.94 -6.09 26.39
N ALA A 67 29.81 -7.02 26.78
CA ALA A 67 30.44 -7.03 28.11
C ALA A 67 31.36 -5.81 28.32
N ALA A 68 31.92 -5.23 27.26
CA ALA A 68 32.75 -4.04 27.33
C ALA A 68 31.96 -2.73 27.53
N GLN A 69 30.62 -2.75 27.44
CA GLN A 69 29.80 -1.56 27.63
C GLN A 69 29.55 -1.30 29.13
N ALA A 70 29.82 -0.08 29.58
CA ALA A 70 29.81 0.30 31.01
C ALA A 70 28.44 0.16 31.71
N ALA A 71 27.34 0.13 30.95
CA ALA A 71 25.99 -0.12 31.45
C ALA A 71 25.14 -0.74 30.32
N PRO A 72 25.07 -2.07 30.19
CA PRO A 72 24.27 -2.69 29.13
C PRO A 72 22.78 -2.46 29.42
N GLU A 73 22.10 -1.69 28.57
CA GLU A 73 20.64 -1.59 28.61
C GLU A 73 20.06 -2.99 28.37
N ALA A 74 19.05 -3.38 29.15
CA ALA A 74 18.44 -4.70 29.06
C ALA A 74 18.01 -5.02 27.62
N VAL A 75 18.59 -6.08 27.06
CA VAL A 75 18.27 -6.55 25.71
C VAL A 75 16.99 -7.39 25.79
N LEU A 76 15.94 -6.91 25.13
CA LEU A 76 14.61 -7.53 25.10
C LEU A 76 14.43 -8.48 23.91
N ALA A 77 15.19 -8.29 22.83
CA ALA A 77 15.21 -9.20 21.68
C ALA A 77 16.51 -9.05 20.89
N VAL A 78 16.91 -10.13 20.22
CA VAL A 78 18.05 -10.19 19.31
C VAL A 78 17.59 -10.80 18.00
N ALA A 79 17.93 -10.16 16.88
CA ALA A 79 17.67 -10.67 15.54
C ALA A 79 18.92 -10.53 14.66
N SER A 80 19.24 -11.54 13.86
CA SER A 80 20.23 -11.39 12.79
C SER A 80 19.63 -10.61 11.64
N VAL A 81 20.39 -9.65 11.13
CA VAL A 81 19.99 -8.78 10.01
C VAL A 81 21.12 -8.70 8.99
N ALA A 82 20.74 -8.69 7.71
CA ALA A 82 21.67 -8.48 6.62
C ALA A 82 21.67 -6.98 6.26
N THR A 83 22.85 -6.37 6.24
CA THR A 83 22.98 -4.93 6.03
C THR A 83 23.97 -4.63 4.91
N ALA A 84 23.95 -3.38 4.44
CA ALA A 84 24.89 -2.88 3.45
C ALA A 84 26.37 -2.92 3.92
N THR A 85 26.63 -2.91 5.23
CA THR A 85 27.98 -3.01 5.81
C THR A 85 28.36 -4.44 6.23
N GLY A 86 27.47 -5.41 6.01
CA GLY A 86 27.67 -6.83 6.35
C GLY A 86 26.66 -7.37 7.37
N PRO A 87 26.80 -8.62 7.81
CA PRO A 87 25.88 -9.21 8.76
C PRO A 87 25.99 -8.48 10.10
N ALA A 88 24.84 -8.16 10.70
CA ALA A 88 24.75 -7.49 11.99
C ALA A 88 23.68 -8.14 12.86
N LEU A 89 23.73 -7.86 14.16
CA LEU A 89 22.65 -8.20 15.09
C LEU A 89 21.91 -6.93 15.48
N ARG A 90 20.59 -6.94 15.29
CA ARG A 90 19.69 -5.92 15.81
C ARG A 90 19.29 -6.30 17.22
N LEU A 91 19.56 -5.39 18.16
CA LEU A 91 19.18 -5.51 19.55
C LEU A 91 18.00 -4.57 19.82
N ARG A 92 16.94 -5.12 20.39
CA ARG A 92 15.82 -4.32 20.88
C ARG A 92 15.99 -4.11 22.37
N HIS A 93 15.96 -2.86 22.80
CA HIS A 93 15.99 -2.43 24.19
C HIS A 93 14.64 -1.81 24.57
N ALA A 94 14.51 -1.35 25.82
CA ALA A 94 13.29 -0.68 26.28
C ALA A 94 13.11 0.69 25.59
N ARG A 95 14.21 1.40 25.28
CA ARG A 95 14.18 2.76 24.71
C ARG A 95 14.36 2.83 23.19
N GLY A 96 14.64 1.70 22.53
CA GLY A 96 14.83 1.68 21.07
C GLY A 96 15.65 0.50 20.57
N GLU A 97 16.16 0.62 19.35
CA GLU A 97 16.96 -0.41 18.69
C GLU A 97 18.40 0.06 18.46
N SER A 98 19.32 -0.89 18.62
CA SER A 98 20.74 -0.73 18.31
C SER A 98 21.23 -1.88 17.42
N TRP A 99 22.38 -1.68 16.78
CA TRP A 99 22.98 -2.68 15.89
C TRP A 99 24.43 -2.91 16.30
N ILE A 100 24.85 -4.17 16.21
CA ILE A 100 26.23 -4.61 16.45
C ILE A 100 26.67 -5.39 15.22
N ALA A 101 27.86 -5.10 14.71
CA ALA A 101 28.42 -5.89 13.61
C ALA A 101 28.63 -7.34 14.06
N ALA A 102 28.28 -8.33 13.23
CA ALA A 102 28.38 -9.74 13.61
C ALA A 102 29.83 -10.21 13.83
N GLY A 103 30.82 -9.50 13.28
CA GLY A 103 32.24 -9.69 13.56
C GLY A 103 32.70 -9.17 14.93
N GLY A 104 31.79 -8.55 15.70
CA GLY A 104 32.11 -7.79 16.91
C GLY A 104 32.46 -6.34 16.61
N GLY A 105 32.04 -5.43 17.48
CA GLY A 105 32.30 -4.00 17.33
C GLY A 105 31.07 -3.16 16.97
N ALA A 106 31.28 -1.86 16.88
CA ALA A 106 30.22 -0.90 16.56
C ALA A 106 29.71 -1.10 15.12
N HIS A 107 28.39 -0.99 14.94
CA HIS A 107 27.79 -0.96 13.62
C HIS A 107 27.82 0.46 13.05
N ALA A 108 28.58 0.66 11.98
CA ALA A 108 28.66 1.96 11.30
C ALA A 108 27.55 2.11 10.24
N PRO A 109 26.97 3.32 10.10
CA PRO A 109 26.09 3.65 8.98
C PRO A 109 26.77 3.36 7.63
N PRO A 110 26.04 2.81 6.64
CA PRO A 110 26.62 2.55 5.32
C PRO A 110 26.93 3.83 4.56
N ASP A 111 28.04 3.82 3.82
CA ASP A 111 28.33 4.80 2.79
C ASP A 111 27.64 4.46 1.46
N GLU A 112 27.69 5.40 0.51
CA GLU A 112 27.10 5.21 -0.82
C GLU A 112 27.64 3.97 -1.54
N ALA A 113 28.94 3.70 -1.39
CA ALA A 113 29.60 2.57 -2.04
C ALA A 113 29.13 1.22 -1.47
N ALA A 114 28.95 1.12 -0.15
CA ALA A 114 28.40 -0.04 0.53
C ALA A 114 26.94 -0.28 0.11
N VAL A 115 26.12 0.77 0.08
CA VAL A 115 24.74 0.71 -0.41
C VAL A 115 24.70 0.25 -1.87
N ALA A 116 25.55 0.79 -2.73
CA ALA A 116 25.61 0.41 -4.14
C ALA A 116 25.98 -1.08 -4.32
N ARG A 117 26.98 -1.58 -3.58
CA ARG A 117 27.36 -3.01 -3.61
C ARG A 117 26.23 -3.89 -3.11
N PHE A 118 25.62 -3.52 -1.99
CA PHE A 118 24.52 -4.28 -1.39
C PHE A 118 23.31 -4.34 -2.33
N ALA A 119 22.87 -3.20 -2.87
CA ALA A 119 21.76 -3.13 -3.80
C ALA A 119 22.01 -3.99 -5.06
N ARG A 120 23.21 -3.91 -5.66
CA ARG A 120 23.58 -4.76 -6.82
C ARG A 120 23.54 -6.25 -6.48
N GLY A 121 23.99 -6.64 -5.29
CA GLY A 121 23.96 -8.04 -4.85
C GLY A 121 22.54 -8.59 -4.63
N LEU A 122 21.58 -7.71 -4.34
CA LEU A 122 20.18 -8.11 -4.14
C LEU A 122 19.36 -8.11 -5.44
N TYR A 123 19.71 -7.26 -6.39
CA TYR A 123 18.98 -7.08 -7.63
C TYR A 123 19.23 -8.22 -8.63
N LYS A 124 18.13 -8.79 -9.15
CA LYS A 124 18.11 -9.90 -10.11
C LYS A 124 17.51 -9.53 -11.47
N GLY A 125 17.05 -8.29 -11.62
CA GLY A 125 16.50 -7.82 -12.89
C GLY A 125 17.59 -7.52 -13.93
N THR A 126 17.16 -6.97 -15.05
CA THR A 126 18.03 -6.69 -16.21
C THR A 126 18.61 -5.28 -16.24
N GLY A 127 18.16 -4.38 -15.35
CA GLY A 127 18.58 -2.99 -15.30
C GLY A 127 19.93 -2.76 -14.63
N ALA A 128 20.68 -1.76 -15.08
CA ALA A 128 21.87 -1.30 -14.38
C ALA A 128 21.52 -0.39 -13.19
N LEU A 129 22.34 -0.39 -12.14
CA LEU A 129 22.22 0.58 -11.05
C LEU A 129 22.54 1.99 -11.59
N ALA A 130 21.54 2.87 -11.58
CA ALA A 130 21.59 4.20 -12.18
C ALA A 130 21.96 5.30 -11.17
N GLU A 131 21.40 5.26 -9.96
CA GLU A 131 21.65 6.27 -8.93
C GLU A 131 21.60 5.64 -7.54
N VAL A 132 22.50 6.07 -6.66
CA VAL A 132 22.39 5.86 -5.21
C VAL A 132 22.39 7.23 -4.54
N ARG A 133 21.37 7.51 -3.73
CA ARG A 133 21.23 8.82 -3.07
C ARG A 133 20.68 8.66 -1.66
N LEU A 134 21.26 9.37 -0.70
CA LEU A 134 20.69 9.50 0.64
C LEU A 134 19.58 10.55 0.64
N LEU A 135 18.42 10.18 1.14
CA LEU A 135 17.24 11.04 1.21
C LEU A 135 16.89 11.25 2.68
N ASP A 136 16.83 12.51 3.13
CA ASP A 136 16.28 12.82 4.45
C ASP A 136 14.78 12.49 4.49
N GLU A 137 14.04 12.82 3.42
CA GLU A 137 12.65 12.41 3.22
C GLU A 137 12.46 11.84 1.81
N VAL A 138 11.68 10.75 1.71
CA VAL A 138 11.32 10.18 0.41
C VAL A 138 10.14 10.96 -0.16
N PRO A 139 10.28 11.58 -1.36
CA PRO A 139 9.21 12.38 -1.94
C PRO A 139 7.99 11.51 -2.28
N ALA A 140 6.81 12.10 -2.12
CA ALA A 140 5.57 11.44 -2.54
C ALA A 140 5.54 11.25 -4.06
N ARG A 141 5.00 10.11 -4.49
CA ARG A 141 4.75 9.80 -5.90
C ARG A 141 3.24 9.73 -6.13
N ALA A 142 2.77 10.04 -7.34
CA ALA A 142 1.35 10.05 -7.67
C ALA A 142 0.47 10.79 -6.63
N LEU A 143 0.98 11.93 -6.13
CA LEU A 143 0.39 12.80 -5.09
C LEU A 143 0.32 12.20 -3.67
N ILE A 144 -0.11 10.95 -3.52
CA ILE A 144 -0.46 10.33 -2.22
C ILE A 144 0.40 9.11 -1.85
N VAL A 145 1.24 8.60 -2.75
CA VAL A 145 1.99 7.35 -2.53
C VAL A 145 3.31 7.64 -1.82
N ARG A 146 3.56 6.92 -0.71
CA ARG A 146 4.77 7.04 0.10
C ARG A 146 5.57 5.74 0.07
N GLU A 147 6.54 5.68 -0.84
CA GLU A 147 7.30 4.45 -1.14
C GLU A 147 8.05 3.85 0.09
N ALA A 148 8.57 4.69 0.99
CA ALA A 148 9.26 4.28 2.22
C ALA A 148 8.46 4.58 3.51
N GLY A 149 7.18 4.94 3.39
CA GLY A 149 6.37 5.46 4.49
C GLY A 149 6.87 6.82 5.00
N MET A 150 6.82 7.03 6.31
CA MET A 150 7.29 8.26 6.98
C MET A 150 8.76 8.19 7.44
N ARG A 151 9.52 7.20 6.94
CA ARG A 151 10.92 7.02 7.32
C ARG A 151 11.78 8.16 6.80
N ARG A 152 12.72 8.57 7.63
CA ARG A 152 13.74 9.56 7.32
C ARG A 152 15.11 8.92 7.17
N ASN A 153 16.03 9.63 6.55
CA ASN A 153 17.42 9.19 6.39
C ASN A 153 17.50 7.80 5.73
N VAL A 154 16.98 7.70 4.50
CA VAL A 154 16.88 6.45 3.75
C VAL A 154 17.69 6.58 2.47
N TRP A 155 18.56 5.61 2.20
CA TRP A 155 19.22 5.46 0.92
C TRP A 155 18.26 4.91 -0.13
N ARG A 156 18.25 5.52 -1.31
CA ARG A 156 17.55 5.02 -2.49
C ARG A 156 18.56 4.56 -3.53
N ALA A 157 18.56 3.28 -3.85
CA ALA A 157 19.27 2.70 -5.00
C ALA A 157 18.27 2.47 -6.15
N SER A 158 18.46 3.15 -7.27
CA SER A 158 17.53 3.13 -8.42
C SER A 158 18.13 2.35 -9.58
N PHE A 159 17.35 1.43 -10.15
CA PHE A 159 17.75 0.60 -11.27
C PHE A 159 17.04 1.04 -12.56
N ALA A 160 17.78 1.09 -13.66
CA ALA A 160 17.27 1.42 -14.97
C ALA A 160 16.67 0.18 -15.66
N ASP A 161 15.55 -0.32 -15.12
CA ASP A 161 14.74 -1.37 -15.74
C ASP A 161 13.36 -0.84 -16.18
N GLY A 162 12.58 -1.69 -16.84
CA GLY A 162 11.28 -1.30 -17.39
C GLY A 162 10.23 -0.90 -16.36
N LEU A 163 10.41 -1.22 -15.07
CA LEU A 163 9.50 -0.84 -13.98
C LEU A 163 10.11 0.24 -13.06
N GLY A 164 11.35 0.66 -13.33
CA GLY A 164 12.12 1.57 -12.49
C GLY A 164 12.32 1.03 -11.07
N THR A 165 12.83 -0.19 -10.88
CA THR A 165 13.01 -0.77 -9.54
C THR A 165 13.86 0.12 -8.62
N ARG A 166 13.39 0.29 -7.38
CA ARG A 166 14.01 1.13 -6.34
C ARG A 166 14.11 0.33 -5.04
N LEU A 167 15.32 0.26 -4.51
CA LEU A 167 15.60 -0.33 -3.20
C LEU A 167 15.80 0.80 -2.20
N TYR A 168 15.04 0.74 -1.11
CA TYR A 168 15.15 1.65 0.02
C TYR A 168 15.89 0.95 1.14
N ILE A 169 17.00 1.53 1.59
CA ILE A 169 17.91 0.97 2.57
C ILE A 169 18.03 1.98 3.72
N ASP A 170 17.91 1.52 4.95
CA ASP A 170 17.96 2.39 6.13
C ASP A 170 19.33 3.07 6.24
N GLY A 171 19.36 4.38 6.43
CA GLY A 171 20.60 5.15 6.50
C GLY A 171 21.40 4.92 7.77
N LYS A 172 20.80 4.39 8.84
CA LYS A 172 21.48 4.10 10.11
C LYS A 172 21.93 2.64 10.17
N SER A 173 21.03 1.70 9.90
CA SER A 173 21.30 0.27 10.02
C SER A 173 21.82 -0.36 8.73
N GLY A 174 21.54 0.23 7.56
CA GLY A 174 21.85 -0.39 6.28
C GLY A 174 20.98 -1.60 5.95
N GLU A 175 19.89 -1.85 6.68
CA GLU A 175 18.91 -2.88 6.36
C GLU A 175 18.09 -2.49 5.13
N LEU A 176 17.72 -3.48 4.31
CA LEU A 176 16.74 -3.27 3.24
C LEU A 176 15.35 -3.05 3.86
N VAL A 177 14.81 -1.86 3.68
CA VAL A 177 13.51 -1.44 4.23
C VAL A 177 12.38 -1.77 3.28
N ALA A 178 12.57 -1.49 1.99
CA ALA A 178 11.52 -1.66 1.00
C ALA A 178 12.08 -1.87 -0.41
N VAL A 179 11.37 -2.67 -1.20
CA VAL A 179 11.55 -2.79 -2.64
C VAL A 179 10.29 -2.22 -3.30
N ARG A 180 10.46 -1.28 -4.21
CA ARG A 180 9.36 -0.56 -4.87
C ARG A 180 9.65 -0.40 -6.35
N ASN A 181 8.61 -0.22 -7.14
CA ASN A 181 8.69 0.05 -8.56
C ASN A 181 7.40 0.75 -9.00
N ASP A 182 7.29 1.11 -10.28
CA ASP A 182 6.16 1.89 -10.77
C ASP A 182 4.84 1.10 -10.77
N ALA A 183 4.89 -0.22 -10.93
CA ALA A 183 3.72 -1.08 -10.75
C ALA A 183 3.21 -1.04 -9.31
N TRP A 184 4.12 -1.08 -8.32
CA TRP A 184 3.75 -0.94 -6.92
C TRP A 184 3.15 0.44 -6.63
N VAL A 185 3.68 1.51 -7.23
CA VAL A 185 3.15 2.86 -7.03
C VAL A 185 1.71 2.97 -7.56
N LEU A 186 1.44 2.41 -8.74
CA LEU A 186 0.09 2.37 -9.29
C LEU A 186 -0.85 1.56 -8.39
N TYR A 187 -0.40 0.41 -7.91
CA TYR A 187 -1.15 -0.42 -6.98
C TYR A 187 -1.46 0.34 -5.68
N ASP A 188 -0.45 0.94 -5.04
CA ASP A 188 -0.57 1.64 -3.76
C ASP A 188 -1.44 2.91 -3.87
N PHE A 189 -1.41 3.59 -5.03
CA PHE A 189 -2.31 4.72 -5.31
C PHE A 189 -3.79 4.30 -5.21
N PHE A 190 -4.17 3.23 -5.92
CA PHE A 190 -5.53 2.71 -5.87
C PHE A 190 -5.85 2.08 -4.51
N TRP A 191 -4.87 1.49 -3.84
CA TRP A 191 -5.02 0.94 -2.49
C TRP A 191 -5.41 2.04 -1.48
N ARG A 192 -4.67 3.16 -1.47
CA ARG A 192 -4.98 4.33 -0.64
C ARG A 192 -6.33 4.95 -0.99
N LEU A 193 -6.66 5.03 -2.28
CA LEU A 193 -7.97 5.49 -2.74
C LEU A 193 -9.11 4.56 -2.29
N HIS A 194 -8.83 3.25 -2.21
CA HIS A 194 -9.78 2.26 -1.74
C HIS A 194 -10.01 2.34 -0.24
N LEU A 195 -8.93 2.38 0.55
CA LEU A 195 -8.96 2.55 2.01
C LEU A 195 -9.47 3.94 2.44
N MET A 196 -9.38 4.93 1.56
CA MET A 196 -9.60 6.34 1.87
C MET A 196 -8.72 6.82 3.04
N ASP A 197 -7.55 6.19 3.20
CA ASP A 197 -6.44 6.61 4.05
C ASP A 197 -5.30 7.07 3.12
N TYR A 198 -5.22 8.37 2.92
CA TYR A 198 -4.27 8.98 1.99
C TYR A 198 -2.90 9.23 2.60
N ALA A 199 -2.77 9.15 3.93
CA ALA A 199 -1.54 9.46 4.64
C ALA A 199 -0.65 8.23 4.74
N GLU A 200 -1.12 7.17 5.40
CA GLU A 200 -0.33 5.97 5.69
C GLU A 200 -0.70 4.83 4.76
N GLY A 201 -1.99 4.70 4.42
CA GLY A 201 -2.51 3.65 3.54
C GLY A 201 -2.61 2.30 4.26
N GLU A 202 -2.74 2.32 5.58
CA GLU A 202 -2.72 1.13 6.44
C GLU A 202 -4.00 1.00 7.28
N ASP A 203 -4.73 2.10 7.54
CA ASP A 203 -5.94 2.06 8.37
C ASP A 203 -7.20 1.66 7.58
N PHE A 204 -7.58 0.38 7.68
CA PHE A 204 -8.82 -0.13 7.12
C PHE A 204 -10.10 0.44 7.76
N SER A 205 -9.98 1.00 8.96
CA SER A 205 -11.09 1.57 9.73
C SER A 205 -11.09 3.10 9.69
N HIS A 206 -10.47 3.71 8.67
CA HIS A 206 -10.36 5.16 8.56
C HIS A 206 -11.74 5.86 8.57
N PRO A 207 -11.90 7.03 9.21
CA PRO A 207 -13.19 7.72 9.29
C PRO A 207 -13.84 8.00 7.94
N LEU A 208 -13.04 8.25 6.89
CA LEU A 208 -13.56 8.51 5.55
C LEU A 208 -14.22 7.27 4.93
N VAL A 209 -13.61 6.09 5.03
CA VAL A 209 -14.23 4.85 4.50
C VAL A 209 -15.47 4.45 5.30
N LYS A 210 -15.49 4.72 6.61
CA LYS A 210 -16.70 4.56 7.44
C LYS A 210 -17.84 5.47 6.96
N ALA A 211 -17.55 6.74 6.70
CA ALA A 211 -18.53 7.70 6.19
C ALA A 211 -19.03 7.30 4.80
N ALA A 212 -18.13 6.90 3.88
CA ALA A 212 -18.48 6.43 2.55
C ALA A 212 -19.33 5.15 2.60
N SER A 213 -19.02 4.22 3.51
CA SER A 213 -19.80 2.98 3.70
C SER A 213 -21.22 3.28 4.19
N LEU A 214 -21.37 4.20 5.15
CA LEU A 214 -22.69 4.62 5.64
C LEU A 214 -23.50 5.33 4.55
N ALA A 215 -22.86 6.22 3.78
CA ALA A 215 -23.48 6.91 2.65
C ALA A 215 -23.94 5.93 1.56
N GLY A 216 -23.09 4.95 1.21
CA GLY A 216 -23.42 3.89 0.28
C GLY A 216 -24.59 3.03 0.77
N PHE A 217 -24.59 2.63 2.04
CA PHE A 217 -25.68 1.87 2.65
C PHE A 217 -27.01 2.65 2.61
N ALA A 218 -27.00 3.94 3.00
CA ALA A 218 -28.18 4.80 2.91
C ALA A 218 -28.67 4.95 1.46
N LEU A 219 -27.76 5.03 0.49
CA LEU A 219 -28.11 5.10 -0.93
C LEU A 219 -28.81 3.83 -1.40
N VAL A 220 -28.31 2.64 -1.03
CA VAL A 220 -28.94 1.36 -1.39
C VAL A 220 -30.34 1.26 -0.80
N LEU A 221 -30.52 1.60 0.50
CA LEU A 221 -31.83 1.56 1.14
C LEU A 221 -32.83 2.51 0.47
N THR A 222 -32.42 3.75 0.24
CA THR A 222 -33.29 4.75 -0.40
C THR A 222 -33.61 4.37 -1.85
N GLY A 223 -32.64 3.82 -2.59
CA GLY A 223 -32.82 3.27 -3.93
C GLY A 223 -33.81 2.10 -3.98
N ALA A 224 -33.72 1.16 -3.03
CA ALA A 224 -34.65 0.03 -2.93
C ALA A 224 -36.10 0.49 -2.67
N VAL A 225 -36.30 1.46 -1.76
CA VAL A 225 -37.62 2.05 -1.52
C VAL A 225 -38.16 2.71 -2.80
N LEU A 226 -37.34 3.49 -3.50
CA LEU A 226 -37.74 4.12 -4.76
C LEU A 226 -38.07 3.10 -5.84
N ALA A 227 -37.29 2.03 -5.98
CA ALA A 227 -37.54 0.94 -6.92
C ALA A 227 -38.90 0.26 -6.65
N VAL A 228 -39.21 -0.05 -5.38
CA VAL A 228 -40.50 -0.62 -4.98
C VAL A 228 -41.65 0.33 -5.30
N LEU A 229 -41.52 1.63 -4.99
CA LEU A 229 -42.54 2.63 -5.29
C LEU A 229 -42.75 2.80 -6.80
N ALA A 230 -41.68 2.79 -7.59
CA ALA A 230 -41.72 2.84 -9.05
C ALA A 230 -42.43 1.61 -9.61
N LEU A 231 -42.05 0.40 -9.18
CA LEU A 231 -42.66 -0.86 -9.60
C LEU A 231 -44.16 -0.89 -9.27
N ARG A 232 -44.55 -0.47 -8.06
CA ARG A 232 -45.96 -0.36 -7.67
C ARG A 232 -46.75 0.62 -8.55
N ARG A 233 -46.13 1.68 -9.08
CA ARG A 233 -46.79 2.59 -10.04
C ARG A 233 -46.94 1.94 -11.41
N THR A 234 -45.90 1.33 -11.97
CA THR A 234 -45.97 0.64 -13.27
C THR A 234 -47.00 -0.48 -13.26
N TRP A 235 -47.06 -1.28 -12.19
CA TRP A 235 -48.05 -2.34 -12.04
C TRP A 235 -49.48 -1.81 -11.97
N ARG A 236 -49.72 -0.70 -11.27
CA ARG A 236 -51.04 -0.05 -11.23
C ARG A 236 -51.45 0.53 -12.59
N HIS A 237 -50.52 1.09 -13.36
CA HIS A 237 -50.80 1.56 -14.72
C HIS A 237 -51.05 0.41 -15.70
N ALA A 238 -50.30 -0.69 -15.61
CA ALA A 238 -50.50 -1.88 -16.42
C ALA A 238 -51.89 -2.51 -16.18
N ARG A 239 -52.34 -2.60 -14.93
CA ARG A 239 -53.68 -3.10 -14.57
C ARG A 239 -54.84 -2.19 -14.98
N ARG A 240 -54.58 -0.92 -15.31
CA ARG A 240 -55.58 0.07 -15.73
C ARG A 240 -55.69 0.22 -17.25
N ARG A 241 -54.85 -0.47 -18.03
CA ARG A 241 -54.99 -0.50 -19.50
C ARG A 241 -56.16 -1.42 -19.87
N PRO A 242 -57.22 -0.93 -20.54
CA PRO A 242 -58.26 -1.80 -21.06
C PRO A 242 -57.67 -2.77 -22.11
N PRO A 243 -58.21 -4.00 -22.24
CA PRO A 243 -57.80 -4.90 -23.33
C PRO A 243 -57.98 -4.18 -24.67
N ALA A 244 -57.02 -4.38 -25.59
CA ALA A 244 -57.10 -3.80 -26.92
C ALA A 244 -58.47 -4.16 -27.53
N ALA A 245 -59.20 -3.16 -28.00
CA ALA A 245 -60.49 -3.37 -28.65
C ALA A 245 -60.31 -4.41 -29.77
N ALA A 246 -61.14 -5.45 -29.75
CA ALA A 246 -61.11 -6.48 -30.78
C ALA A 246 -61.24 -5.82 -32.16
N PRO A 247 -60.45 -6.25 -33.17
CA PRO A 247 -60.58 -5.69 -34.51
C PRO A 247 -62.03 -5.86 -34.99
N PRO A 248 -62.61 -4.86 -35.68
CA PRO A 248 -63.99 -4.93 -36.12
C PRO A 248 -64.18 -6.19 -36.98
N ALA A 249 -65.25 -6.94 -36.70
CA ALA A 249 -65.64 -8.08 -37.52
C ALA A 249 -65.79 -7.60 -38.96
N ARG A 250 -65.11 -8.27 -39.89
CA ARG A 250 -65.33 -8.07 -41.31
C ARG A 250 -66.69 -8.69 -41.64
N ASP A 251 -67.70 -7.86 -41.83
CA ASP A 251 -68.96 -8.30 -42.41
C ASP A 251 -68.71 -8.83 -43.83
N ALA A 252 -69.28 -9.99 -44.11
CA ALA A 252 -69.13 -10.77 -45.35
C ALA A 252 -70.02 -10.25 -46.48
#